data_AF-A0A8T9S7D6-F1
#
_entry.id   AF-A0A8T9S7D6-F1
#
_cell.length_a   1.000
_cell.length_b   1.000
_cell.length_c   1.000
_cell.angle_alpha   90.00
_cell.angle_beta   90.00
_cell.angle_gamma   90.00
#
_symmetry.space_group_name_H-M   'P 1'
#
loop_
_entity.id
_entity.type
_entity.pdbx_description
1 polymer ?
#
loop_
_entity_poly.entity_id
_entity_poly.type
_entity_poly.pdbx_seq_one_letter_code
_entity_poly.pdbx_strand_id
1 'polypeptide(L)' 'MDVKYLSDDKGKITGVFIPIEEWERLQKQYSITEEAPADSGAKLQQSLADALKKAKPSEK' A
#
# COMPACT_ATOMS: atom_id res chain seq x y z
N MET A 1 24.56 3.31 0.94
CA MET A 1 23.50 4.30 0.69
C MET A 1 23.81 5.23 -0.47
N ASP A 2 23.42 4.81 -1.68
CA ASP A 2 23.17 5.69 -2.83
C ASP A 2 21.67 5.96 -2.89
N VAL A 3 21.20 6.97 -2.14
CA VAL A 3 19.78 7.33 -2.11
C VAL A 3 19.49 8.19 -3.33
N LYS A 4 18.65 7.68 -4.24
CA LYS A 4 18.30 8.39 -5.48
C LYS A 4 17.02 9.19 -5.26
N TYR A 5 17.08 10.50 -5.45
CA TYR A 5 15.92 11.37 -5.32
C TYR A 5 15.14 11.40 -6.64
N LEU A 6 13.87 11.01 -6.58
CA LEU A 6 12.94 11.18 -7.69
C LEU A 6 12.41 12.62 -7.63
N SER A 7 12.64 13.35 -8.72
CA SER A 7 12.13 14.72 -8.88
C SER A 7 11.01 14.69 -9.92
N ASP A 8 9.90 15.35 -9.60
CA ASP A 8 8.81 15.59 -10.54
C ASP A 8 9.27 16.55 -11.66
N ASP A 9 8.47 16.69 -12.72
CA ASP A 9 8.73 17.55 -13.87
C ASP A 9 8.92 19.04 -13.47
N LYS A 10 8.40 19.40 -12.29
CA LYS A 10 8.54 20.73 -11.66
C LYS A 10 9.76 20.90 -10.75
N GLY A 11 10.68 19.92 -10.72
CA GLY A 11 11.90 19.96 -9.88
C GLY A 11 11.65 19.81 -8.38
N LYS A 12 10.43 19.39 -7.97
CA LYS A 12 10.14 19.04 -6.57
C LYS A 12 10.50 17.57 -6.33
N ILE A 13 11.23 17.32 -5.25
CA ILE A 13 11.54 15.97 -4.78
C ILE A 13 10.24 15.32 -4.32
N THR A 14 9.73 14.36 -5.08
CA THR A 14 8.47 13.64 -4.80
C THR A 14 8.69 12.25 -4.24
N GLY A 15 9.90 11.73 -4.30
CA GLY A 15 10.20 10.42 -3.73
C GLY A 15 11.68 10.18 -3.53
N VAL A 16 11.98 9.17 -2.72
CA VAL A 16 13.33 8.63 -2.55
C VAL A 16 13.31 7.17 -2.96
N PHE A 17 14.29 6.79 -3.77
CA PHE A 17 14.54 5.41 -4.13
C PHE A 17 15.53 4.82 -3.14
N ILE A 18 15.10 3.77 -2.44
CA ILE A 18 15.90 2.99 -1.50
C ILE A 18 15.91 1.55 -2.01
N PRO A 19 17.09 0.92 -2.21
CA PRO A 19 17.16 -0.50 -2.53
C PRO A 19 16.48 -1.36 -1.47
N ILE A 20 15.83 -2.46 -1.87
CA ILE A 20 15.05 -3.31 -0.94
C ILE A 20 15.91 -3.82 0.22
N GLU A 21 17.16 -4.22 -0.03
CA GLU A 21 18.08 -4.68 1.04
C GLU A 21 18.39 -3.60 2.08
N GLU A 22 18.50 -2.34 1.65
CA GLU A 22 18.69 -1.19 2.56
C GLU A 22 17.39 -0.86 3.30
N TRP A 23 16.23 -0.99 2.62
CA TRP A 23 14.92 -0.82 3.23
C TRP A 23 14.69 -1.86 4.34
N GLU A 24 14.97 -3.14 4.10
CA GLU A 24 14.83 -4.19 5.12
C GLU A 24 15.74 -3.97 6.34
N ARG A 25 16.96 -3.44 6.11
CA ARG A 25 17.88 -3.07 7.20
C ARG A 25 17.32 -1.91 8.02
N LEU A 26 16.80 -0.88 7.35
CA LEU A 26 16.17 0.26 8.00
C LEU A 26 14.93 -0.13 8.79
N GLN A 27 14.09 -1.01 8.24
CA GLN A 27 12.92 -1.54 8.93
C GLN A 27 13.30 -2.22 10.25
N LYS A 28 14.37 -3.04 10.24
CA LYS A 28 14.88 -3.73 11.44
C LYS A 28 15.54 -2.78 12.44
N GLN A 29 16.30 -1.79 11.97
CA GLN A 29 17.03 -0.87 12.82
C GLN A 29 16.13 0.15 13.51
N TYR A 30 15.09 0.62 12.81
CA TYR A 30 14.17 1.64 13.31
C TYR A 30 12.82 1.06 13.76
N SER A 31 12.68 -0.28 13.77
CA SER A 31 11.42 -0.97 14.07
C SER A 31 10.24 -0.37 13.30
N ILE A 32 10.45 -0.11 12.00
CA ILE A 32 9.43 0.47 11.13
C ILE A 32 8.39 -0.63 10.91
N THR A 33 7.33 -0.59 11.68
CA THR A 33 6.13 -1.36 11.42
C THR A 33 5.40 -0.64 10.29
N GLU A 34 5.38 -1.23 9.10
CA GLU A 34 4.43 -0.81 8.07
C GLU A 34 3.03 -1.07 8.64
N GLU A 35 2.40 -0.04 9.21
CA GLU A 35 0.96 -0.07 9.48
C GLU A 35 0.31 -0.36 8.13
N ALA A 36 -0.22 -1.58 8.01
CA ALA A 36 -0.79 -2.10 6.78
C ALA A 36 -1.66 -1.02 6.11
N PRO A 37 -1.62 -0.90 4.77
CA PRO A 37 -2.37 0.12 4.05
C PRO A 37 -3.82 0.14 4.55
N ALA A 38 -4.16 1.27 5.18
CA ALA A 38 -5.37 1.51 5.96
C ALA A 38 -6.59 0.79 5.38
N ASP A 39 -7.15 -0.17 6.13
CA ASP A 39 -8.53 -0.71 6.09
C ASP A 39 -9.17 -0.99 4.72
N SER A 40 -8.41 -0.92 3.64
CA SER A 40 -8.91 -0.90 2.27
C SER A 40 -9.22 -2.33 1.85
N GLY A 41 -8.45 -3.31 2.35
CA GLY A 41 -8.78 -4.73 2.18
C GLY A 41 -10.12 -5.10 2.82
N ALA A 42 -10.40 -4.65 4.05
CA ALA A 42 -11.64 -4.96 4.76
C ALA A 42 -12.86 -4.31 4.08
N LYS A 43 -12.74 -3.03 3.68
CA LYS A 43 -13.80 -2.30 2.99
C LYS A 43 -14.08 -2.84 1.59
N LEU A 44 -13.02 -3.25 0.87
CA LEU A 44 -13.15 -3.91 -0.43
C LEU A 44 -13.84 -5.27 -0.28
N GLN A 45 -13.44 -6.09 0.70
CA GLN A 45 -14.06 -7.39 0.98
C GLN A 45 -15.55 -7.25 1.35
N GLN A 46 -15.90 -6.25 2.18
CA GLN A 46 -17.31 -5.94 2.50
C GLN A 46 -18.09 -5.55 1.24
N SER A 47 -17.56 -4.64 0.42
CA SER A 47 -18.23 -4.22 -0.82
C SER A 47 -18.44 -5.38 -1.80
N LEU A 48 -17.48 -6.31 -1.87
CA LEU A 48 -17.57 -7.51 -2.71
C LEU A 48 -18.63 -8.47 -2.18
N ALA A 49 -18.67 -8.68 -0.85
CA ALA A 49 -19.65 -9.54 -0.19
C ALA A 49 -21.08 -8.99 -0.34
N ASP A 50 -21.26 -7.68 -0.21
CA ASP A 50 -22.55 -7.01 -0.43
C ASP A 50 -23.00 -7.10 -1.89
N ALA A 51 -22.10 -6.92 -2.85
CA ALA A 51 -22.39 -7.08 -4.26
C ALA A 51 -22.79 -8.52 -4.61
N LEU A 52 -22.08 -9.51 -4.06
CA LEU A 52 -22.40 -10.94 -4.24
C LEU A 52 -23.74 -11.34 -3.61
N LYS A 53 -24.10 -10.76 -2.46
CA LYS A 53 -25.42 -10.98 -1.83
C LYS A 53 -26.55 -10.37 -2.65
N LYS A 54 -26.36 -9.18 -3.21
CA LYS A 54 -27.33 -8.54 -4.10
C LYS A 54 -27.45 -9.25 -5.46
N ALA A 55 -26.38 -9.89 -5.92
CA ALA A 55 -26.32 -10.58 -7.20
C ALA A 55 -26.82 -12.03 -7.15
N LYS A 56 -27.01 -12.64 -5.97
CA LYS A 56 -27.74 -13.91 -5.86
C LYS A 56 -29.23 -13.62 -6.00
N PRO A 57 -29.86 -13.94 -7.15
CA PRO A 57 -31.29 -13.83 -7.26
C PRO A 57 -31.90 -14.80 -6.25
N SER A 58 -32.97 -14.35 -5.61
CA SER A 58 -33.93 -15.23 -4.94
C SER A 58 -34.27 -16.36 -5.91
N GLU A 59 -33.78 -17.58 -5.64
CA GLU A 59 -34.36 -18.78 -6.24
C GLU A 59 -35.82 -18.81 -5.79
N LYS A 60 -36.68 -18.66 -6.79
CA LYS A 60 -38.14 -18.73 -6.75
C LYS A 60 -38.61 -20.15 -6.47
#